data_AF-A0A4Q2D6E7-F1
#
_entry.id   AF-A0A4Q2D6E7-F1
#
_cell.length_a   1.000
_cell.length_b   1.000
_cell.length_c   1.000
_cell.angle_alpha   90.00
_cell.angle_beta   90.00
_cell.angle_gamma   90.00
#
_symmetry.space_group_name_H-M   'P 1'
#
loop_
_entity.id
_entity.type
_entity.pdbx_description
1 polymer ?
#
loop_
_entity_poly.entity_id
_entity_poly.type
_entity_poly.pdbx_seq_one_letter_code
_entity_poly.pdbx_strand_id
1 'polypeptide(L)'
;MDPAVDYANVSTCTTCRFVEDKSNYWTAVMYFKHPNGSFIRVPQMSNHNTGPGLQSGGMTIYYFQPNAPTKNRTIVPFAKGFRMILGDPMRRTDNIDPRKTASKAVTFRCFQGDDPGPFGSPGNAPADSVGFPMKQCSGGIRSNFFFPQCWDGVTLDPPDHASHVVQPEGTPGSDGLQFFGTDCPASHPVRLPLLFMEIVWDTRPFNTPELWPKDGSQPFVFSMGDP
;
A
#
# COMPACT_ATOMS: atom_id res chain seq x y z
N MET A 1 -1.05 2.92 19.37
CA MET A 1 0.37 3.05 19.75
C MET A 1 0.51 4.41 20.41
N ASP A 2 1.06 4.46 21.62
CA ASP A 2 1.30 5.70 22.36
C ASP A 2 2.39 6.53 21.64
N PRO A 3 2.11 7.78 21.22
CA PRO A 3 3.10 8.61 20.54
C PRO A 3 4.31 8.98 21.40
N ALA A 4 4.22 8.87 22.74
CA ALA A 4 5.33 9.13 23.65
C ALA A 4 6.35 7.98 23.73
N VAL A 5 6.02 6.80 23.18
CA VAL A 5 6.88 5.62 23.23
C VAL A 5 7.53 5.37 21.87
N ASP A 6 8.86 5.43 21.83
CA ASP A 6 9.65 4.96 20.70
C ASP A 6 9.68 3.42 20.71
N TYR A 7 8.62 2.81 20.18
CA TYR A 7 8.45 1.35 20.16
C TYR A 7 9.62 0.62 19.51
N ALA A 8 10.28 1.24 18.53
CA ALA A 8 11.44 0.64 17.88
C ALA A 8 12.65 0.52 18.82
N ASN A 9 12.78 1.45 19.76
CA ASN A 9 13.85 1.46 20.75
C ASN A 9 13.58 0.54 21.95
N VAL A 10 12.31 0.41 22.37
CA VAL A 10 11.94 -0.43 23.53
C VAL A 10 11.64 -1.89 23.16
N SER A 11 11.49 -2.20 21.86
CA SER A 11 11.25 -3.56 21.40
C SER A 11 12.51 -4.41 21.46
N THR A 12 12.38 -5.65 21.94
CA THR A 12 13.48 -6.62 22.02
C THR A 12 13.52 -7.57 20.81
N CYS A 13 12.56 -7.47 19.89
CA CYS A 13 12.46 -8.30 18.69
C CYS A 13 11.90 -7.48 17.51
N THR A 14 12.05 -8.01 16.30
CA THR A 14 11.46 -7.45 15.07
C THR A 14 10.86 -8.58 14.24
N THR A 15 9.78 -8.28 13.52
CA THR A 15 9.21 -9.16 12.48
C THR A 15 9.85 -8.90 11.12
N CYS A 16 10.67 -7.86 10.97
CA CYS A 16 11.38 -7.54 9.74
C CYS A 16 12.58 -8.47 9.55
N ARG A 17 12.81 -8.88 8.31
CA ARG A 17 14.00 -9.67 7.93
C ARG A 17 15.30 -8.87 8.10
N PHE A 18 15.26 -7.56 7.89
CA PHE A 18 16.39 -6.65 8.07
C PHE A 18 16.31 -6.05 9.46
N VAL A 19 17.19 -6.50 10.37
CA VAL A 19 17.14 -6.09 11.79
C VAL A 19 17.54 -4.65 12.00
N GLU A 20 18.22 -4.04 11.04
CA GLU A 20 18.59 -2.64 10.97
C GLU A 20 17.38 -1.74 10.69
N ASP A 21 16.31 -2.29 10.11
CA ASP A 21 15.05 -1.57 9.96
C ASP A 21 14.36 -1.44 11.32
N LYS A 22 14.30 -0.20 11.80
CA LYS A 22 13.68 0.22 13.06
C LYS A 22 12.36 0.97 12.83
N SER A 23 11.78 0.90 11.64
CA SER A 23 10.48 1.49 11.33
C SER A 23 9.34 0.57 11.74
N ASN A 24 8.17 1.17 11.99
CA ASN A 24 6.93 0.46 12.29
C ASN A 24 5.94 0.62 11.13
N TYR A 25 5.40 -0.51 10.65
CA TYR A 25 4.44 -0.54 9.55
C TYR A 25 3.11 -1.08 10.02
N TRP A 26 2.04 -0.50 9.49
CA TRP A 26 0.68 -0.93 9.76
C TRP A 26 -0.17 -0.75 8.51
N THR A 27 -1.20 -1.59 8.37
CA THR A 27 -2.19 -1.50 7.30
C THR A 27 -3.57 -1.83 7.87
N ALA A 28 -4.62 -1.32 7.23
CA ALA A 28 -5.99 -1.71 7.53
C ALA A 28 -6.16 -3.22 7.27
N VAL A 29 -6.87 -3.90 8.16
CA VAL A 29 -7.05 -5.35 8.08
C VAL A 29 -8.20 -5.68 7.12
N MET A 30 -7.98 -6.59 6.17
CA MET A 30 -9.04 -7.09 5.30
C MET A 30 -9.90 -8.14 6.02
N TYR A 31 -11.21 -8.07 5.82
CA TYR A 31 -12.22 -8.99 6.30
C TYR A 31 -13.08 -9.47 5.12
N PHE A 32 -13.50 -10.73 5.19
CA PHE A 32 -14.55 -11.29 4.37
C PHE A 32 -15.89 -11.14 5.11
N LYS A 33 -16.87 -10.50 4.46
CA LYS A 33 -18.25 -10.35 4.93
C LYS A 33 -19.05 -11.58 4.51
N HIS A 34 -19.25 -12.51 5.43
CA HIS A 34 -20.00 -13.73 5.18
C HIS A 34 -21.50 -13.44 5.01
N PRO A 35 -22.26 -14.20 4.18
CA PRO A 35 -23.71 -13.98 3.98
C PRO A 35 -24.56 -14.03 5.26
N ASN A 36 -24.05 -14.63 6.33
CA ASN A 36 -24.69 -14.65 7.65
C ASN A 36 -24.50 -13.34 8.45
N GLY A 37 -23.82 -12.34 7.89
CA GLY A 37 -23.54 -11.04 8.51
C GLY A 37 -22.25 -10.98 9.35
N SER A 38 -21.54 -12.10 9.55
CA SER A 38 -20.27 -12.12 10.28
C SER A 38 -19.09 -11.67 9.42
N PHE A 39 -18.04 -11.18 10.07
CA PHE A 39 -16.79 -10.79 9.43
C PHE A 39 -15.67 -11.74 9.82
N ILE A 40 -14.98 -12.30 8.83
CA ILE A 40 -13.87 -13.23 9.02
C ILE A 40 -12.60 -12.51 8.57
N ARG A 41 -11.61 -12.38 9.46
CA ARG A 41 -10.32 -11.76 9.10
C ARG A 41 -9.66 -12.57 7.99
N VAL A 42 -9.28 -11.90 6.91
CA VAL A 42 -8.53 -12.52 5.82
C VAL A 42 -7.07 -12.67 6.24
N PRO A 43 -6.49 -13.88 6.22
CA PRO A 43 -5.08 -14.08 6.52
C PRO A 43 -4.17 -13.38 5.52
N GLN A 44 -2.94 -13.11 5.92
CA GLN A 44 -1.89 -12.68 5.00
C GLN A 44 -1.04 -13.89 4.63
N MET A 45 -0.56 -13.94 3.38
CA MET A 45 0.40 -14.93 2.93
C MET A 45 1.67 -14.25 2.39
N SER A 46 2.75 -15.03 2.28
CA SER A 46 4.01 -14.53 1.76
C SER A 46 3.83 -13.95 0.36
N ASN A 47 4.40 -12.78 0.12
CA ASN A 47 4.41 -12.21 -1.22
C ASN A 47 5.36 -13.00 -2.14
N HIS A 48 5.09 -12.94 -3.44
CA HIS A 48 5.88 -13.62 -4.46
C HIS A 48 7.34 -13.17 -4.40
N ASN A 49 8.27 -14.10 -4.65
CA ASN A 49 9.72 -13.82 -4.74
C ASN A 49 10.35 -13.20 -3.47
N THR A 50 9.72 -13.31 -2.29
CA THR A 50 10.30 -12.86 -1.01
C THR A 50 11.31 -13.83 -0.38
N GLY A 51 11.54 -14.96 -1.06
CA GLY A 51 12.42 -16.06 -0.65
C GLY A 51 11.62 -17.24 -0.10
N PRO A 52 11.94 -18.50 -0.49
CA PRO A 52 11.18 -19.65 -0.03
C PRO A 52 11.37 -19.92 1.47
N GLY A 53 10.27 -20.15 2.19
CA GLY A 53 10.25 -20.80 3.51
C GLY A 53 10.67 -19.94 4.71
N LEU A 54 10.96 -18.65 4.53
CA LEU A 54 11.38 -17.77 5.64
C LEU A 54 10.25 -16.89 6.20
N GLN A 55 9.17 -16.70 5.45
CA GLN A 55 8.05 -15.83 5.83
C GLN A 55 6.73 -16.60 5.83
N SER A 56 5.92 -16.37 6.86
CA SER A 56 4.55 -16.87 6.98
C SER A 56 3.59 -15.69 7.06
N GLY A 57 3.27 -15.10 5.90
CA GLY A 57 2.47 -13.88 5.81
C GLY A 57 3.30 -12.59 5.96
N GLY A 58 2.64 -11.52 6.40
CA GLY A 58 3.25 -10.23 6.67
C GLY A 58 3.17 -9.23 5.51
N MET A 59 4.11 -8.29 5.52
CA MET A 59 4.20 -7.17 4.59
C MET A 59 5.55 -7.20 3.90
N THR A 60 5.59 -6.87 2.61
CA THR A 60 6.85 -6.62 1.91
C THR A 60 7.06 -5.13 1.80
N ILE A 61 8.17 -4.64 2.36
CA ILE A 61 8.51 -3.23 2.40
C ILE A 61 9.67 -2.97 1.46
N TYR A 62 9.50 -1.98 0.59
CA TYR A 62 10.51 -1.55 -0.37
C TYR A 62 10.82 -0.08 -0.16
N TYR A 63 12.12 0.23 -0.19
CA TYR A 63 12.64 1.58 -0.26
C TYR A 63 13.29 1.78 -1.63
N PHE A 64 12.73 2.66 -2.45
CA PHE A 64 13.32 3.00 -3.75
C PHE A 64 13.93 4.39 -3.74
N GLN A 65 15.06 4.48 -4.43
CA GLN A 65 15.63 5.74 -4.88
C GLN A 65 15.27 5.90 -6.36
N PRO A 66 14.41 6.86 -6.73
CA PRO A 66 14.05 7.07 -8.13
C PRO A 66 15.23 7.62 -8.95
N ASN A 67 15.43 7.09 -10.17
CA ASN A 67 16.65 7.33 -10.97
C ASN A 67 16.47 8.14 -12.28
N ALA A 68 15.25 8.47 -12.74
CA ALA A 68 15.05 9.17 -14.02
C ALA A 68 13.68 9.88 -14.15
N PRO A 69 13.54 10.92 -15.00
CA PRO A 69 14.38 12.12 -15.14
C PRO A 69 13.69 13.34 -14.49
N THR A 70 14.39 14.07 -13.62
CA THR A 70 13.75 15.13 -12.81
C THR A 70 14.72 16.17 -12.28
N LYS A 71 14.16 17.29 -11.80
CA LYS A 71 14.88 18.32 -11.04
C LYS A 71 15.08 17.86 -9.60
N ASN A 72 16.18 18.27 -8.97
CA ASN A 72 16.51 17.98 -7.57
C ASN A 72 16.52 16.48 -7.20
N ARG A 73 17.66 15.82 -7.41
CA ARG A 73 17.86 14.38 -7.12
C ARG A 73 18.28 14.09 -5.68
N THR A 74 18.33 15.10 -4.83
CA THR A 74 18.74 14.92 -3.43
C THR A 74 17.60 14.29 -2.66
N ILE A 75 17.75 13.00 -2.34
CA ILE A 75 16.82 12.26 -1.49
C ILE A 75 17.22 12.46 -0.04
N VAL A 76 16.29 12.93 0.78
CA VAL A 76 16.47 13.10 2.22
C VAL A 76 15.88 11.88 2.94
N PRO A 77 16.67 11.15 3.74
CA PRO A 77 16.16 10.03 4.55
C PRO A 77 15.07 10.49 5.53
N PHE A 78 14.16 9.59 5.87
CA PHE A 78 13.16 9.85 6.92
C PHE A 78 13.86 10.21 8.24
N ALA A 79 13.54 11.37 8.80
CA ALA A 79 14.08 11.81 10.08
C ALA A 79 13.49 10.99 11.24
N LYS A 80 14.19 10.95 12.38
CA LYS A 80 13.66 10.30 13.59
C LYS A 80 12.34 10.95 14.00
N GLY A 81 11.32 10.13 14.25
CA GLY A 81 9.98 10.59 14.63
C GLY A 81 9.06 10.93 13.46
N PHE A 82 9.54 10.79 12.22
CA PHE A 82 8.73 10.98 11.02
C PHE A 82 7.59 9.96 10.93
N ARG A 83 6.36 10.41 10.71
CA ARG A 83 5.16 9.57 10.65
C ARG A 83 4.25 10.06 9.54
N MET A 84 3.81 9.13 8.70
CA MET A 84 2.88 9.43 7.62
C MET A 84 1.84 8.32 7.48
N ILE A 85 0.65 8.71 7.02
CA ILE A 85 -0.39 7.79 6.58
C ILE A 85 -0.62 7.92 5.07
N LEU A 86 -1.14 6.85 4.47
CA LEU A 86 -1.56 6.84 3.07
C LEU A 86 -3.06 6.51 2.99
N GLY A 87 -3.76 7.23 2.11
CA GLY A 87 -5.19 7.05 1.86
C GLY A 87 -6.07 7.86 2.81
N ASP A 88 -7.38 7.72 2.64
CA ASP A 88 -8.40 8.36 3.46
C ASP A 88 -9.40 7.27 3.90
N PRO A 89 -9.51 7.00 5.22
CA PRO A 89 -10.39 5.95 5.75
C PRO A 89 -11.89 6.26 5.56
N MET A 90 -12.24 7.48 5.17
CA MET A 90 -13.62 7.92 4.89
C MET A 90 -13.95 7.98 3.41
N ARG A 91 -12.97 7.76 2.52
CA ARG A 91 -13.20 7.72 1.08
C ARG A 91 -13.96 6.44 0.70
N ARG A 92 -15.06 6.60 -0.04
CA ARG A 92 -15.95 5.48 -0.47
C ARG A 92 -16.12 5.39 -1.99
N THR A 93 -15.47 6.26 -2.75
CA THR A 93 -15.55 6.27 -4.20
C THR A 93 -14.20 6.62 -4.79
N ASP A 94 -13.95 6.18 -6.03
CA ASP A 94 -12.77 6.61 -6.77
C ASP A 94 -12.99 8.01 -7.35
N ASN A 95 -12.70 9.01 -6.53
CA ASN A 95 -12.89 10.43 -6.84
C ASN A 95 -11.57 11.20 -7.04
N ILE A 96 -10.43 10.50 -7.12
CA ILE A 96 -9.14 11.13 -7.40
C ILE A 96 -9.02 11.28 -8.92
N ASP A 97 -8.62 12.47 -9.39
CA ASP A 97 -8.37 12.69 -10.82
C ASP A 97 -7.36 11.65 -11.33
N PRO A 98 -7.71 10.81 -12.33
CA PRO A 98 -6.84 9.75 -12.83
C PRO A 98 -5.53 10.27 -13.45
N ARG A 99 -5.45 11.59 -13.73
CA ARG A 99 -4.23 12.27 -14.18
C ARG A 99 -3.32 12.70 -13.04
N LYS A 100 -3.63 12.37 -11.79
CA LYS A 100 -2.75 12.58 -10.64
C LYS A 100 -2.13 11.25 -10.23
N THR A 101 -0.83 11.25 -9.96
CA THR A 101 -0.10 10.09 -9.38
C THR A 101 -0.82 9.47 -8.17
N ALA A 102 -1.46 10.31 -7.33
CA ALA A 102 -2.26 9.90 -6.19
C ALA A 102 -3.39 8.90 -6.53
N SER A 103 -3.91 8.91 -7.75
CA SER A 103 -4.94 7.94 -8.19
C SER A 103 -4.43 6.49 -8.20
N LYS A 104 -3.10 6.30 -8.22
CA LYS A 104 -2.45 4.98 -8.18
C LYS A 104 -1.77 4.67 -6.85
N ALA A 105 -1.98 5.50 -5.83
CA ALA A 105 -1.29 5.35 -4.55
C ALA A 105 -1.75 4.09 -3.79
N VAL A 106 -3.02 3.71 -3.93
CA VAL A 106 -3.57 2.45 -3.39
C VAL A 106 -4.21 1.68 -4.54
N THR A 107 -3.69 0.51 -4.84
CA THR A 107 -4.23 -0.36 -5.89
C THR A 107 -4.24 -1.82 -5.45
N PHE A 108 -5.01 -2.64 -6.15
CA PHE A 108 -5.18 -4.05 -5.87
C PHE A 108 -4.90 -4.88 -7.11
N ARG A 109 -4.43 -6.11 -6.91
CA ARG A 109 -4.26 -7.10 -7.97
C ARG A 109 -4.85 -8.43 -7.56
N CYS A 110 -5.59 -9.03 -8.49
CA CYS A 110 -6.13 -10.38 -8.36
C CYS A 110 -5.16 -11.40 -8.94
N PHE A 111 -4.62 -12.29 -8.11
CA PHE A 111 -3.74 -13.37 -8.58
C PHE A 111 -4.53 -14.59 -9.03
N GLN A 112 -3.98 -15.33 -9.98
CA GLN A 112 -4.59 -16.53 -10.56
C GLN A 112 -3.66 -17.74 -10.37
N GLY A 113 -3.99 -18.61 -9.42
CA GLY A 113 -3.07 -19.65 -8.96
C GLY A 113 -1.74 -19.03 -8.51
N ASP A 114 -0.63 -19.54 -9.06
CA ASP A 114 0.71 -19.02 -8.81
C ASP A 114 1.13 -17.89 -9.80
N ASP A 115 0.22 -17.44 -10.67
CA ASP A 115 0.48 -16.36 -11.62
C ASP A 115 0.20 -14.99 -10.95
N PRO A 116 1.25 -14.16 -10.70
CA PRO A 116 1.09 -12.81 -10.17
C PRO A 116 0.53 -11.82 -11.22
N GLY A 117 0.21 -12.30 -12.42
CA GLY A 117 -0.27 -11.52 -13.55
C GLY A 117 0.87 -10.99 -14.42
N PRO A 118 0.54 -10.21 -15.46
CA PRO A 118 1.53 -9.72 -16.41
C PRO A 118 2.62 -8.92 -15.71
N PHE A 119 3.85 -9.11 -16.17
CA PHE A 119 4.99 -8.28 -15.78
C PHE A 119 4.68 -6.81 -16.07
N GLY A 120 4.84 -5.98 -15.04
CA GLY A 120 4.57 -4.55 -15.11
C GLY A 120 4.57 -3.96 -13.72
N SER A 121 4.85 -2.66 -13.64
CA SER A 121 4.91 -1.93 -12.37
C SER A 121 3.54 -1.99 -11.65
N PRO A 122 3.47 -2.51 -10.40
CA PRO A 122 2.21 -2.65 -9.67
C PRO A 122 1.46 -1.34 -9.57
N GLY A 123 0.18 -1.28 -9.92
CA GLY A 123 -0.63 -0.05 -9.93
C GLY A 123 -0.81 0.59 -11.31
N ASN A 124 -0.17 0.06 -12.35
CA ASN A 124 -0.40 0.50 -13.73
C ASN A 124 -0.63 -0.61 -14.75
N ALA A 125 -0.57 -1.88 -14.33
CA ALA A 125 -0.91 -2.95 -15.25
C ALA A 125 -2.42 -2.95 -15.48
N PRO A 126 -2.90 -3.40 -16.65
CA PRO A 126 -4.35 -3.57 -16.91
C PRO A 126 -5.06 -4.48 -15.89
N ALA A 127 -4.31 -5.33 -15.17
CA ALA A 127 -4.83 -6.21 -14.13
C ALA A 127 -4.95 -5.55 -12.75
N ASP A 128 -4.45 -4.32 -12.57
CA ASP A 128 -4.58 -3.57 -11.32
C ASP A 128 -5.90 -2.79 -11.27
N SER A 129 -6.50 -2.72 -10.09
CA SER A 129 -7.74 -1.98 -9.82
C SER A 129 -7.56 -1.00 -8.66
N VAL A 130 -8.39 0.03 -8.60
CA VAL A 130 -8.41 1.01 -7.48
C VAL A 130 -9.35 0.57 -6.34
N GLY A 131 -10.26 -0.37 -6.63
CA GLY A 131 -11.07 -1.08 -5.63
C GLY A 131 -10.74 -2.58 -5.59
N PHE A 132 -11.33 -3.32 -4.66
CA PHE A 132 -11.15 -4.76 -4.62
C PHE A 132 -11.63 -5.43 -5.92
N PRO A 133 -10.93 -6.50 -6.38
CA PRO A 133 -11.36 -7.27 -7.53
C PRO A 133 -12.80 -7.77 -7.41
N MET A 134 -13.60 -7.55 -8.44
CA MET A 134 -15.01 -7.99 -8.53
C MET A 134 -15.15 -9.47 -8.90
N LYS A 135 -14.09 -10.25 -8.72
CA LYS A 135 -14.03 -11.67 -9.08
C LYS A 135 -13.17 -12.42 -8.09
N GLN A 136 -13.41 -13.71 -8.00
CA GLN A 136 -12.59 -14.62 -7.18
C GLN A 136 -11.14 -14.65 -7.67
N CYS A 137 -10.22 -14.55 -6.73
CA CYS A 137 -8.78 -14.59 -6.98
C CYS A 137 -8.25 -15.90 -6.45
N SER A 138 -7.97 -16.85 -7.35
CA SER A 138 -7.51 -18.19 -7.00
C SER A 138 -6.10 -18.21 -6.39
N GLY A 139 -5.33 -17.12 -6.57
CA GLY A 139 -4.02 -16.90 -5.97
C GLY A 139 -3.99 -15.84 -4.87
N GLY A 140 -5.14 -15.35 -4.39
CA GLY A 140 -5.20 -14.25 -3.42
C GLY A 140 -5.27 -12.85 -4.03
N ILE A 141 -5.38 -11.83 -3.16
CA ILE A 141 -5.42 -10.42 -3.55
C ILE A 141 -4.17 -9.74 -3.02
N ARG A 142 -3.41 -9.06 -3.87
CA ARG A 142 -2.34 -8.16 -3.43
C ARG A 142 -2.83 -6.72 -3.35
N SER A 143 -2.53 -6.06 -2.24
CA SER A 143 -2.64 -4.61 -2.10
C SER A 143 -1.28 -3.96 -2.31
N ASN A 144 -1.23 -2.88 -3.07
CA ASN A 144 -0.06 -2.06 -3.32
C ASN A 144 -0.29 -0.68 -2.67
N PHE A 145 0.66 -0.24 -1.85
CA PHE A 145 0.60 1.04 -1.13
C PHE A 145 1.86 1.86 -1.43
N PHE A 146 1.71 2.90 -2.25
CA PHE A 146 2.79 3.82 -2.61
C PHE A 146 2.65 5.07 -1.77
N PHE A 147 3.52 5.24 -0.78
CA PHE A 147 3.46 6.39 0.10
C PHE A 147 3.91 7.67 -0.61
N PRO A 148 3.43 8.84 -0.13
CA PRO A 148 3.93 10.15 -0.55
C PRO A 148 5.46 10.24 -0.53
N GLN A 149 6.03 10.97 -1.49
CA GLN A 149 7.48 11.14 -1.64
C GLN A 149 7.93 12.60 -1.53
N CYS A 150 6.99 13.53 -1.35
CA CYS A 150 7.26 14.96 -1.24
C CYS A 150 6.88 15.42 0.16
N TRP A 151 7.82 16.07 0.83
CA TRP A 151 7.72 16.54 2.21
C TRP A 151 7.86 18.06 2.27
N ASP A 152 7.15 18.70 3.20
CA ASP A 152 7.27 20.14 3.46
C ASP A 152 8.68 20.57 3.94
N GLY A 153 9.50 19.60 4.38
CA GLY A 153 10.87 19.81 4.82
C GLY A 153 11.01 20.20 6.30
N VAL A 154 9.91 20.27 7.03
CA VAL A 154 9.88 20.82 8.40
C VAL A 154 9.09 19.91 9.35
N THR A 155 7.88 19.49 8.99
CA THR A 155 6.94 18.84 9.92
C THR A 155 7.15 17.33 9.93
N LEU A 156 7.45 16.73 11.09
CA LEU A 156 7.68 15.28 11.19
C LEU A 156 6.38 14.47 11.36
N ASP A 157 5.41 15.03 12.07
CA ASP A 157 4.13 14.38 12.36
C ASP A 157 3.06 15.43 12.70
N PRO A 158 2.24 15.87 11.73
CA PRO A 158 1.11 16.75 12.00
C PRO A 158 -0.03 15.98 12.71
N PRO A 159 -1.01 16.67 13.34
CA PRO A 159 -2.13 16.01 14.01
C PRO A 159 -2.96 15.06 13.12
N ASP A 160 -2.97 15.29 11.81
CA ASP A 160 -3.66 14.43 10.83
C ASP A 160 -2.76 13.35 10.22
N HIS A 161 -1.47 13.31 10.61
CA HIS A 161 -0.43 12.41 10.10
C HIS A 161 -0.24 12.44 8.57
N ALA A 162 -0.77 13.44 7.86
CA ALA A 162 -0.90 13.39 6.40
C ALA A 162 -0.53 14.71 5.69
N SER A 163 -0.92 15.86 6.24
CA SER A 163 -0.83 17.16 5.55
C SER A 163 0.59 17.60 5.18
N HIS A 164 1.61 17.10 5.89
CA HIS A 164 3.02 17.40 5.67
C HIS A 164 3.65 16.66 4.48
N VAL A 165 2.94 15.71 3.86
CA VAL A 165 3.43 14.95 2.71
C VAL A 165 2.42 14.87 1.56
N VAL A 166 2.94 14.83 0.34
CA VAL A 166 2.14 14.68 -0.88
C VAL A 166 2.77 13.73 -1.89
N GLN A 167 1.92 13.19 -2.76
CA GLN A 167 2.38 12.44 -3.92
C GLN A 167 3.09 13.37 -4.92
N PRO A 168 4.08 12.87 -5.68
CA PRO A 168 4.73 13.63 -6.74
C PRO A 168 3.73 14.21 -7.75
N GLU A 169 4.04 15.34 -8.37
CA GLU A 169 3.20 15.87 -9.43
C GLU A 169 3.30 15.03 -10.71
N GLY A 170 2.21 15.01 -11.50
CA GLY A 170 2.19 14.41 -12.83
C GLY A 170 1.14 13.32 -13.02
N THR A 171 1.06 12.87 -14.27
CA THR A 171 0.12 11.85 -14.73
C THR A 171 0.74 10.47 -14.62
N PRO A 172 0.09 9.48 -13.96
CA PRO A 172 0.56 8.11 -13.98
C PRO A 172 0.83 7.63 -15.41
N GLY A 173 1.97 6.99 -15.61
CA GLY A 173 2.47 6.59 -16.93
C GLY A 173 3.06 5.19 -16.90
N SER A 174 3.19 4.57 -18.08
CA SER A 174 3.79 3.23 -18.23
C SER A 174 5.26 3.18 -17.80
N ASP A 175 5.92 4.33 -17.77
CA ASP A 175 7.24 4.58 -17.17
C ASP A 175 7.25 4.47 -15.64
N GLY A 176 6.07 4.37 -15.02
CA GLY A 176 5.92 4.27 -13.58
C GLY A 176 6.09 5.59 -12.87
N LEU A 177 5.70 6.73 -13.45
CA LEU A 177 5.82 8.07 -12.85
C LEU A 177 5.20 8.15 -11.43
N GLN A 178 4.16 7.41 -11.15
CA GLN A 178 3.57 7.29 -9.80
C GLN A 178 4.51 6.62 -8.77
N PHE A 179 5.55 5.91 -9.23
CA PHE A 179 6.60 5.28 -8.42
C PHE A 179 7.91 6.06 -8.50
N PHE A 180 8.35 6.36 -9.72
CA PHE A 180 9.66 6.93 -10.01
C PHE A 180 9.63 8.43 -10.31
N GLY A 181 8.46 9.05 -10.32
CA GLY A 181 8.31 10.48 -10.55
C GLY A 181 8.87 11.29 -9.39
N THR A 182 9.74 12.25 -9.71
CA THR A 182 10.47 13.03 -8.70
C THR A 182 10.22 14.54 -8.67
N ASP A 183 9.24 15.04 -9.42
CA ASP A 183 8.84 16.44 -9.29
C ASP A 183 7.93 16.60 -8.08
N CYS A 184 8.35 17.44 -7.15
CA CYS A 184 7.57 17.82 -5.98
C CYS A 184 6.94 19.21 -6.19
N PRO A 185 5.71 19.43 -5.68
CA PRO A 185 5.13 20.76 -5.69
C PRO A 185 5.97 21.69 -4.81
N ALA A 186 5.90 23.00 -5.08
CA ALA A 186 6.61 24.01 -4.29
C ALA A 186 6.22 24.01 -2.79
N SER A 187 5.03 23.51 -2.45
CA SER A 187 4.58 23.35 -1.07
C SER A 187 5.28 22.21 -0.31
N HIS A 188 5.88 21.25 -1.03
CA HIS A 188 6.51 20.06 -0.45
C HIS A 188 7.85 19.76 -1.15
N PRO A 189 8.83 20.69 -1.11
CA PRO A 189 9.98 20.66 -2.00
C PRO A 189 11.02 19.58 -1.66
N VAL A 190 10.92 18.93 -0.50
CA VAL A 190 11.90 17.94 -0.05
C VAL A 190 11.51 16.54 -0.52
N ARG A 191 12.43 15.88 -1.22
CA ARG A 191 12.23 14.52 -1.75
C ARG A 191 12.59 13.48 -0.71
N LEU A 192 11.66 12.57 -0.43
CA LEU A 192 11.84 11.37 0.40
C LEU A 192 12.06 10.13 -0.49
N PRO A 193 12.64 9.03 0.04
CA PRO A 193 12.61 7.73 -0.64
C PRO A 193 11.17 7.30 -0.89
N LEU A 194 10.91 6.61 -2.00
CA LEU A 194 9.62 5.93 -2.16
C LEU A 194 9.57 4.77 -1.18
N LEU A 195 8.65 4.86 -0.23
CA LEU A 195 8.20 3.73 0.56
C LEU A 195 7.06 3.04 -0.18
N PHE A 196 7.28 1.81 -0.61
CA PHE A 196 6.28 0.95 -1.24
C PHE A 196 6.02 -0.26 -0.34
N MET A 197 4.76 -0.52 -0.04
CA MET A 197 4.33 -1.64 0.77
C MET A 197 3.39 -2.55 -0.01
N GLU A 198 3.68 -3.84 -0.03
CA GLU A 198 2.81 -4.89 -0.58
C GLU A 198 2.32 -5.82 0.52
N ILE A 199 1.02 -6.11 0.52
CA ILE A 199 0.42 -7.17 1.33
C ILE A 199 -0.32 -8.11 0.40
N VAL A 200 -0.08 -9.42 0.55
CA VAL A 200 -0.86 -10.45 -0.14
C VAL A 200 -1.84 -11.07 0.85
N TRP A 201 -3.12 -10.87 0.59
CA TRP A 201 -4.22 -11.41 1.36
C TRP A 201 -4.61 -12.78 0.80
N ASP A 202 -4.62 -13.79 1.66
CA ASP A 202 -5.03 -15.15 1.31
C ASP A 202 -6.56 -15.23 1.23
N THR A 203 -7.09 -14.87 0.07
CA THR A 203 -8.53 -14.93 -0.19
C THR A 203 -9.01 -16.30 -0.66
N ARG A 204 -8.10 -17.28 -0.83
CA ARG A 204 -8.41 -18.59 -1.40
C ARG A 204 -9.48 -19.35 -0.61
N PRO A 205 -9.48 -19.33 0.75
CA PRO A 205 -10.53 -19.98 1.53
C PRO A 205 -11.94 -19.40 1.32
N PHE A 206 -12.05 -18.23 0.68
CA PHE A 206 -13.31 -17.52 0.47
C PHE A 206 -13.80 -17.57 -0.99
N ASN A 207 -13.22 -18.43 -1.83
CA ASN A 207 -13.60 -18.59 -3.25
C ASN A 207 -14.75 -19.58 -3.48
N THR A 208 -15.62 -19.79 -2.49
CA THR A 208 -16.86 -20.56 -2.64
C THR A 208 -17.93 -19.69 -3.31
N PRO A 209 -18.38 -19.99 -4.55
CA PRO A 209 -19.31 -19.14 -5.29
C PRO A 209 -20.61 -18.83 -4.55
N GLU A 210 -21.11 -19.77 -3.75
CA GLU A 210 -22.34 -19.63 -2.97
C GLU A 210 -22.22 -18.62 -1.83
N LEU A 211 -20.99 -18.30 -1.41
CA LEU A 211 -20.71 -17.31 -0.37
C LEU A 211 -20.51 -15.89 -0.92
N TRP A 212 -20.48 -15.72 -2.25
CA TRP A 212 -20.36 -14.41 -2.89
C TRP A 212 -21.74 -13.77 -3.15
N PRO A 213 -21.86 -12.44 -3.08
CA PRO A 213 -23.09 -11.73 -3.41
C PRO A 213 -23.61 -12.03 -4.83
N LYS A 214 -24.92 -12.26 -4.95
CA LYS A 214 -25.59 -12.54 -6.23
C LYS A 214 -25.74 -11.32 -7.14
N ASP A 215 -25.57 -10.12 -6.59
CA ASP A 215 -25.65 -8.85 -7.32
C ASP A 215 -24.36 -8.53 -8.10
N GLY A 216 -23.35 -9.40 -8.02
CA GLY A 216 -22.06 -9.22 -8.67
C GLY A 216 -21.08 -8.37 -7.86
N SER A 217 -21.44 -7.93 -6.65
CA SER A 217 -20.49 -7.29 -5.72
C SER A 217 -19.51 -8.31 -5.13
N GLN A 218 -18.41 -7.80 -4.56
CA GLN A 218 -17.38 -8.61 -3.90
C GLN A 218 -17.52 -8.52 -2.35
N PRO A 219 -17.18 -9.58 -1.60
CA PRO A 219 -17.47 -9.67 -0.16
C PRO A 219 -16.35 -9.15 0.78
N PHE A 220 -15.27 -8.57 0.27
CA PHE A 220 -14.16 -8.10 1.07
C PHE A 220 -14.29 -6.63 1.48
N VAL A 221 -13.90 -6.32 2.71
CA VAL A 221 -13.85 -4.96 3.25
C VAL A 221 -12.62 -4.79 4.13
N PHE A 222 -12.08 -3.59 4.23
CA PHE A 222 -11.10 -3.21 5.22
C PHE A 222 -11.75 -2.91 6.56
N SER A 223 -10.94 -2.87 7.61
CA SER A 223 -11.37 -2.61 8.99
C SER A 223 -12.06 -1.25 9.19
N MET A 224 -11.86 -0.30 8.27
CA MET A 224 -12.54 1.00 8.27
C MET A 224 -13.89 0.98 7.52
N GLY A 225 -14.30 -0.20 7.05
CA GLY A 225 -15.38 -0.40 6.09
C GLY A 225 -14.90 -0.14 4.65
N ASP A 226 -15.68 -0.65 3.70
CA ASP A 226 -15.57 -0.34 2.27
C ASP A 226 -17.01 -0.26 1.68
N PRO A 227 -17.20 0.37 0.52
CA PRO A 227 -18.51 0.45 -0.15
C PRO A 227 -19.12 -0.91 -0.44
#